data_AF-A0AAE6YCC0-F1
#
_entry.id   AF-A0AAE6YCC0-F1
#
_cell.length_a   1.000
_cell.length_b   1.000
_cell.length_c   1.000
_cell.angle_alpha   90.00
_cell.angle_beta   90.00
_cell.angle_gamma   90.00
#
_symmetry.space_group_name_H-M   'P 1'
#
loop_
_entity.id
_entity.type
_entity.pdbx_description
1 polymer ?
#
loop_
_entity_poly.entity_id
_entity_poly.type
_entity_poly.pdbx_seq_one_letter_code
_entity_poly.pdbx_strand_id
1 'polypeptide(L)'
;MAHRISAAFRAVGVPHILVTDLTDSPTATTRLPADADCTALRPPLLLRTPEAPQGAVFYPEAGYALIAGTAAFMAAAVPEGADAARAHFGRYARSLAERHPTLATVAAAHPGADPGDAR
;
A
#
# COMPACT_ATOMS: atom_id res chain seq x y z
N MET A 1 -3.05 -11.01 8.71
CA MET A 1 -2.65 -9.87 7.85
C MET A 1 -2.04 -10.35 6.54
N ALA A 2 -0.94 -11.13 6.56
CA ALA A 2 -0.27 -11.65 5.35
C ALA A 2 -1.21 -12.27 4.31
N HIS A 3 -2.10 -13.18 4.73
CA HIS A 3 -3.05 -13.83 3.83
C HIS A 3 -3.99 -12.85 3.11
N ARG A 4 -4.45 -11.78 3.79
CA ARG A 4 -5.31 -10.76 3.19
C ARG A 4 -4.56 -9.93 2.14
N ILE A 5 -3.29 -9.67 2.38
CA ILE A 5 -2.43 -8.90 1.47
C ILE A 5 -2.13 -9.70 0.21
N SER A 6 -1.75 -10.98 0.36
CA SER A 6 -1.61 -11.88 -0.79
C SER A 6 -2.93 -12.05 -1.54
N ALA A 7 -4.07 -12.09 -0.85
CA ALA A 7 -5.39 -12.13 -1.48
C ALA A 7 -5.69 -10.85 -2.28
N ALA A 8 -5.30 -9.68 -1.76
CA ALA A 8 -5.50 -8.40 -2.44
C ALA A 8 -4.68 -8.29 -3.74
N PHE A 9 -3.40 -8.66 -3.70
CA PHE A 9 -2.57 -8.69 -4.91
C PHE A 9 -3.08 -9.72 -5.92
N ARG A 10 -3.57 -10.88 -5.47
CA ARG A 10 -4.23 -11.86 -6.36
C ARG A 10 -5.53 -11.33 -6.97
N ALA A 11 -6.33 -10.58 -6.22
CA ALA A 11 -7.60 -10.03 -6.70
C ALA A 11 -7.43 -9.06 -7.88
N VAL A 12 -6.26 -8.42 -8.00
CA VAL A 12 -5.91 -7.53 -9.13
C VAL A 12 -5.14 -8.25 -10.24
N GLY A 13 -4.89 -9.56 -10.11
CA GLY A 13 -4.32 -10.39 -11.17
C GLY A 13 -2.83 -10.16 -11.44
N VAL A 14 -2.08 -9.55 -10.51
CA VAL A 14 -0.65 -9.29 -10.71
C VAL A 14 0.19 -10.53 -10.36
N PRO A 15 1.10 -10.99 -11.23
CA PRO A 15 1.93 -12.17 -10.96
C PRO A 15 3.09 -11.88 -9.99
N HIS A 16 3.47 -10.61 -9.87
CA HIS A 16 4.55 -10.15 -9.00
C HIS A 16 4.22 -8.79 -8.40
N ILE A 17 4.85 -8.49 -7.29
CA ILE A 17 4.78 -7.20 -6.58
C ILE A 17 6.16 -6.55 -6.55
N LEU A 18 6.16 -5.23 -6.43
CA LEU A 18 7.37 -4.47 -6.15
C LEU A 18 7.40 -4.17 -4.66
N VAL A 19 8.52 -4.53 -4.02
CA VAL A 19 8.80 -4.22 -2.63
C VAL A 19 9.90 -3.18 -2.59
N THR A 20 9.60 -2.03 -2.02
CA THR A 20 10.49 -0.90 -1.90
C THR A 20 10.87 -0.75 -0.43
N ASP A 21 12.15 -0.90 -0.11
CA ASP A 21 12.69 -0.70 1.23
C ASP A 21 12.93 0.79 1.48
N LEU A 22 12.23 1.35 2.46
CA LEU A 22 12.25 2.78 2.78
C LEU A 22 13.23 3.11 3.90
N THR A 23 13.97 2.15 4.47
CA THR A 23 15.05 2.44 5.45
C THR A 23 16.23 3.15 4.82
N ASP A 24 16.62 2.73 3.61
CA ASP A 24 17.86 3.16 2.99
C ASP A 24 17.63 4.20 1.88
N SER A 25 18.60 5.12 1.78
CA SER A 25 18.74 6.04 0.66
C SER A 25 20.06 5.74 -0.04
N PRO A 26 20.07 5.34 -1.33
CA PRO A 26 18.92 5.25 -2.23
C PRO A 26 18.02 4.05 -1.95
N THR A 27 16.73 4.25 -2.19
CA THR A 27 15.67 3.27 -1.93
C THR A 27 15.83 2.04 -2.83
N ALA A 28 15.98 0.85 -2.24
CA ALA A 28 16.08 -0.40 -2.99
C ALA A 28 14.68 -0.92 -3.35
N THR A 29 14.47 -1.32 -4.61
CA THR A 29 13.22 -1.97 -5.03
C THR A 29 13.50 -3.38 -5.57
N THR A 30 12.86 -4.37 -4.95
CA THR A 30 12.95 -5.78 -5.32
C THR A 30 11.62 -6.27 -5.85
N ARG A 31 11.68 -7.17 -6.83
CA ARG A 31 10.49 -7.84 -7.37
C ARG A 31 10.31 -9.18 -6.68
N LEU A 32 9.14 -9.41 -6.10
CA LEU A 32 8.79 -10.68 -5.46
C LEU A 32 7.52 -11.27 -6.09
N PRO A 33 7.32 -12.60 -6.05
CA PRO A 33 6.04 -13.22 -6.34
C PRO A 33 4.90 -12.59 -5.52
N ALA A 34 3.69 -12.49 -6.09
CA ALA A 34 2.56 -11.87 -5.41
C ALA A 34 2.08 -12.61 -4.14
N ASP A 35 2.45 -13.88 -4.01
CA ASP A 35 2.20 -14.74 -2.85
C ASP A 35 3.40 -14.85 -1.89
N ALA A 36 4.47 -14.09 -2.14
CA ALA A 36 5.64 -14.08 -1.27
C ALA A 36 5.27 -13.62 0.15
N ASP A 37 5.82 -14.33 1.14
CA ASP A 37 5.67 -13.93 2.53
C ASP A 37 6.54 -12.71 2.83
N CYS A 38 5.91 -11.54 2.83
CA CYS A 38 6.58 -10.28 3.11
C CYS A 38 6.63 -9.98 4.62
N THR A 39 6.10 -10.84 5.50
CA THR A 39 6.10 -10.57 6.95
C THR A 39 7.48 -10.69 7.59
N ALA A 40 8.41 -11.40 6.94
CA ALA A 40 9.79 -11.50 7.37
C ALA A 40 10.63 -10.24 7.08
N LEU A 41 10.12 -9.33 6.25
CA LEU A 41 10.82 -8.10 5.87
C LEU A 41 10.72 -7.04 6.98
N ARG A 42 11.78 -6.23 7.14
CA ARG A 42 11.91 -5.22 8.20
C ARG A 42 11.33 -3.87 7.76
N PRO A 43 10.27 -3.34 8.40
CA PRO A 43 9.76 -2.00 8.10
C PRO A 43 10.79 -0.88 8.31
N PRO A 44 10.63 0.28 7.62
CA PRO A 44 9.52 0.63 6.72
C PRO A 44 9.59 0.04 5.30
N LEU A 45 8.49 -0.56 4.84
CA LEU A 45 8.36 -1.18 3.52
C LEU A 45 7.18 -0.60 2.74
N LEU A 46 7.30 -0.45 1.43
CA LEU A 46 6.17 -0.23 0.53
C LEU A 46 6.04 -1.38 -0.47
N LEU A 47 4.91 -2.08 -0.45
CA LEU A 47 4.54 -3.10 -1.43
C LEU A 47 3.57 -2.45 -2.42
N ARG A 48 3.78 -2.63 -3.73
CA ARG A 48 2.91 -2.07 -4.76
C ARG A 48 2.82 -2.96 -6.00
N THR A 49 1.76 -2.76 -6.77
CA THR A 49 1.66 -3.34 -8.10
C THR A 49 2.70 -2.73 -9.06
N PRO A 50 3.25 -3.51 -10.01
CA PRO A 50 4.32 -3.06 -10.89
C PRO A 50 3.89 -2.05 -11.96
N GLU A 51 2.64 -2.13 -12.43
CA GLU A 51 2.09 -1.24 -13.46
C GLU A 51 1.38 -0.03 -12.83
N ALA A 52 0.34 0.51 -13.48
CA ALA A 52 -0.53 1.52 -12.88
C ALA A 52 -0.91 1.09 -11.45
N PRO A 53 -0.87 1.99 -10.45
CA PRO A 53 -1.11 1.62 -9.06
C PRO A 53 -2.54 1.08 -8.95
N GLN A 54 -2.68 -0.24 -8.87
CA GLN A 54 -3.95 -0.92 -8.62
C GLN A 54 -4.14 -1.18 -7.12
N GLY A 55 -3.03 -1.21 -6.39
CA GLY A 55 -3.00 -1.39 -4.95
C GLY A 55 -1.59 -1.27 -4.39
N ALA A 56 -1.52 -0.87 -3.12
CA ALA A 56 -0.32 -0.74 -2.35
C ALA A 56 -0.58 -1.01 -0.87
N VAL A 57 0.44 -1.54 -0.21
CA VAL A 57 0.50 -1.73 1.24
C VAL A 57 1.77 -1.09 1.75
N PHE A 58 1.62 -0.16 2.69
CA PHE A 58 2.73 0.47 3.38
C PHE A 58 2.80 -0.07 4.81
N TYR A 59 3.96 -0.58 5.18
CA TYR A 59 4.30 -0.98 6.54
C TYR A 59 5.22 0.08 7.13
N PRO A 60 4.73 1.04 7.92
CA PRO A 60 5.60 2.00 8.60
C PRO A 60 6.40 1.34 9.74
N GLU A 61 5.80 0.36 10.41
CA GLU A 61 6.37 -0.34 11.57
C GLU A 61 5.81 -1.76 11.70
N ALA A 62 6.41 -2.57 12.58
CA ALA A 62 5.99 -3.95 12.78
C ALA A 62 4.56 -4.03 13.33
N GLY A 63 3.72 -4.86 12.71
CA GLY A 63 2.33 -5.07 13.15
C GLY A 63 1.31 -4.03 12.67
N TYR A 64 1.76 -2.96 12.00
CA TYR A 64 0.87 -1.94 11.45
C TYR A 64 0.99 -1.87 9.92
N ALA A 65 -0.14 -1.79 9.22
CA ALA A 65 -0.18 -1.73 7.76
C ALA A 65 -1.25 -0.74 7.30
N LEU A 66 -0.86 0.07 6.32
CA LEU A 66 -1.71 1.05 5.66
C LEU A 66 -1.93 0.60 4.22
N ILE A 67 -3.18 0.64 3.77
CA ILE A 67 -3.57 0.00 2.51
C ILE A 67 -4.31 1.02 1.65
N ALA A 68 -3.92 1.14 0.39
CA ALA A 68 -4.60 1.93 -0.61
C ALA A 68 -4.68 1.15 -1.91
N GLY A 69 -5.75 1.31 -2.69
CA GLY A 69 -5.93 0.55 -3.91
C GLY A 69 -7.29 0.74 -4.55
N THR A 70 -7.49 0.08 -5.68
CA THR A 70 -8.78 -0.05 -6.39
C THR A 70 -9.85 -0.73 -5.51
N ALA A 71 -11.12 -0.60 -5.87
CA ALA A 71 -12.22 -1.22 -5.11
C ALA A 71 -12.03 -2.74 -4.94
N ALA A 72 -11.62 -3.45 -6.00
CA ALA A 72 -11.36 -4.89 -5.95
C ALA A 72 -10.20 -5.24 -4.99
N PHE A 73 -9.11 -4.47 -5.03
CA PHE A 73 -7.99 -4.64 -4.11
C PHE A 73 -8.41 -4.41 -2.65
N MET A 74 -9.13 -3.32 -2.41
CA MET A 74 -9.58 -2.94 -1.07
C MET A 74 -10.59 -3.95 -0.50
N ALA A 75 -11.53 -4.46 -1.30
CA ALA A 75 -12.51 -5.45 -0.85
C ALA A 75 -11.86 -6.75 -0.37
N ALA A 76 -10.75 -7.16 -1.00
CA ALA A 76 -9.98 -8.33 -0.59
C ALA A 76 -9.09 -8.06 0.64
N ALA A 77 -8.53 -6.86 0.76
CA ALA A 77 -7.59 -6.50 1.83
C ALA A 77 -8.27 -6.07 3.13
N VAL A 78 -9.30 -5.22 3.02
CA VAL A 78 -9.96 -4.48 4.10
C VAL A 78 -11.48 -4.50 3.86
N PRO A 79 -12.16 -5.60 4.23
CA PRO A 79 -13.61 -5.72 4.02
C PRO A 79 -14.42 -4.71 4.84
N GLU A 80 -13.81 -4.10 5.86
CA GLU A 80 -14.46 -3.23 6.84
C GLU A 80 -14.52 -1.74 6.44
N GLY A 81 -13.85 -1.32 5.36
CA GLY A 81 -13.99 0.06 4.86
C GLY A 81 -12.81 0.57 4.04
N ALA A 82 -13.02 0.71 2.72
CA ALA A 82 -12.00 1.18 1.79
C ALA A 82 -11.62 2.66 2.00
N ASP A 83 -12.60 3.52 2.31
CA ASP A 83 -12.36 4.97 2.38
C ASP A 83 -11.52 5.38 3.59
N ALA A 84 -11.82 4.82 4.76
CA ALA A 84 -11.03 5.06 5.97
C ALA A 84 -9.58 4.58 5.80
N ALA A 85 -9.38 3.41 5.17
CA ALA A 85 -8.05 2.88 4.89
C ALA A 85 -7.26 3.78 3.92
N ARG A 86 -7.88 4.23 2.83
CA ARG A 86 -7.25 5.19 1.89
C ARG A 86 -6.96 6.54 2.55
N ALA A 87 -7.85 7.05 3.40
CA ALA A 87 -7.65 8.30 4.14
C ALA A 87 -6.47 8.20 5.11
N HIS A 88 -6.34 7.09 5.84
CA HIS A 88 -5.19 6.82 6.70
C HIS A 88 -3.89 6.73 5.91
N PHE A 89 -3.91 6.01 4.78
CA PHE A 89 -2.76 5.93 3.88
C PHE A 89 -2.34 7.32 3.39
N GLY A 90 -3.30 8.13 2.91
CA GLY A 90 -3.04 9.48 2.40
C GLY A 90 -2.45 10.42 3.46
N ARG A 91 -2.94 10.34 4.71
CA ARG A 91 -2.40 11.13 5.83
C ARG A 91 -0.93 10.81 6.10
N TYR A 92 -0.58 9.52 6.14
CA TYR A 92 0.81 9.08 6.33
C TYR A 92 1.69 9.44 5.13
N ALA A 93 1.21 9.21 3.91
CA ALA A 93 1.93 9.57 2.69
C ALA A 93 2.28 11.05 2.66
N ARG A 94 1.36 11.93 3.10
CA ARG A 94 1.62 13.38 3.19
C ARG A 94 2.72 13.71 4.20
N SER A 95 2.74 13.05 5.36
CA SER A 95 3.78 13.26 6.38
C SER A 95 5.18 12.82 5.94
N LEU A 96 5.26 11.92 4.95
CA LEU A 96 6.50 11.33 4.45
C LEU A 96 6.85 11.77 3.02
N ALA A 97 6.08 12.68 2.43
CA ALA A 97 6.17 13.03 1.02
C ALA A 97 7.56 13.55 0.60
N GLU A 98 8.23 14.30 1.49
CA GLU A 98 9.58 14.84 1.24
C GLU A 98 10.65 13.74 1.17
N ARG A 99 10.49 12.67 1.94
CA ARG A 99 11.47 11.56 2.00
C ARG A 99 11.14 10.44 1.01
N HIS A 100 9.86 10.23 0.74
CA HIS A 100 9.35 9.10 -0.04
C HIS A 100 8.26 9.55 -1.01
N PRO A 101 8.62 10.23 -2.12
CA PRO A 101 7.65 10.77 -3.08
C PRO A 101 6.74 9.68 -3.68
N THR A 102 7.21 8.43 -3.75
CA THR A 102 6.40 7.29 -4.20
C THR A 102 5.14 7.07 -3.36
N LEU A 103 5.17 7.33 -2.05
CA LEU A 103 3.99 7.24 -1.19
C LEU A 103 2.93 8.27 -1.59
N ALA A 104 3.36 9.50 -1.90
CA ALA A 104 2.47 10.57 -2.33
C ALA A 104 1.82 10.24 -3.69
N THR A 105 2.58 9.67 -4.63
CA THR A 105 2.03 9.20 -5.92
C THR A 105 0.94 8.15 -5.74
N VAL A 106 1.17 7.17 -4.86
CA VAL A 106 0.18 6.12 -4.57
C VAL A 106 -1.08 6.70 -3.90
N ALA A 107 -0.91 7.60 -2.93
CA ALA A 107 -2.03 8.24 -2.25
C ALA A 107 -2.88 9.07 -3.23
N ALA A 108 -2.24 9.80 -4.16
CA ALA A 108 -2.93 10.58 -5.18
C ALA A 108 -3.74 9.70 -6.16
N ALA A 109 -3.27 8.48 -6.44
CA ALA A 109 -4.00 7.53 -7.29
C ALA A 109 -5.21 6.89 -6.59
N HIS A 110 -5.25 6.91 -5.26
CA HIS A 110 -6.28 6.26 -4.45
C HIS A 110 -6.76 7.18 -3.31
N PRO A 111 -7.43 8.30 -3.65
CA PRO A 111 -7.95 9.21 -2.63
C PRO A 111 -8.97 8.48 -1.75
N GLY A 112 -8.85 8.64 -0.43
CA GLY A 112 -9.93 8.31 0.49
C GLY A 112 -11.00 9.39 0.43
N ALA A 113 -12.22 9.07 0.85
CA ALA A 113 -13.20 10.10 1.13
C ALA A 113 -12.62 11.03 2.22
N ASP A 114 -12.42 12.30 1.87
CA ASP A 114 -12.13 13.33 2.85
C ASP A 114 -13.40 13.46 3.72
N PRO A 115 -13.33 13.45 5.06
CA PRO A 115 -14.52 13.64 5.90
C PRO A 115 -15.10 15.08 5.83
N GLY A 116 -14.83 15.82 4.74
CA GLY A 116 -15.21 17.21 4.52
C GLY A 116 -16.29 17.47 3.47
N ASP A 117 -16.82 16.44 2.79
CA ASP A 117 -17.88 16.60 1.78
C ASP A 117 -19.22 16.03 2.29
N ALA A 118 -19.74 16.68 3.32
CA ALA A 118 -21.11 16.54 3.78
C ALA A 118 -21.58 17.90 4.33
N ARG A 119 -21.78 18.87 3.44
CA ARG A 119 -22.53 20.10 3.72
C ARG A 119 -23.35 20.53 2.53
#